data_AF-A0A448ZX45-F1
#
_entry.id   AF-A0A448ZX45-F1
#
_cell.length_a   1.000
_cell.length_b   1.000
_cell.length_c   1.000
_cell.angle_alpha   90.00
_cell.angle_beta   90.00
_cell.angle_gamma   90.00
#
_symmetry.space_group_name_H-M   'P 1'
#
loop_
_entity.id
_entity.type
_entity.pdbx_description
1 polymer ?
#
loop_
_entity_poly.entity_id
_entity_poly.type
_entity_poly.pdbx_seq_one_letter_code
_entity_poly.pdbx_strand_id
1 'polypeptide(L)' 'MNNNNELDERTHYINLYEKLKNFLSQAQKQILYLYFIEDLSITEIANELALTRSAVFDALKKGKKKLLDLNAKLGN' A
#
# COMPACT_ATOMS: atom_id res chain seq x y z
N MET A 1 -17.15 -0.86 17.99
CA MET A 1 -16.51 0.46 18.02
C MET A 1 -15.63 0.58 16.77
N ASN A 2 -15.95 1.56 15.92
CA ASN A 2 -15.19 2.10 14.77
C ASN A 2 -14.91 1.23 13.53
N ASN A 3 -15.93 0.58 12.94
CA ASN A 3 -15.82 0.02 11.58
C ASN A 3 -15.76 1.09 10.46
N ASN A 4 -16.06 2.36 10.77
CA ASN A 4 -16.07 3.43 9.77
C ASN A 4 -14.64 3.94 9.46
N ASN A 5 -13.72 3.94 10.43
CA ASN A 5 -12.39 4.55 10.25
C ASN A 5 -11.43 3.70 9.37
N GLU A 6 -11.52 2.37 9.41
CA GLU A 6 -10.62 1.49 8.66
C GLU A 6 -10.94 1.43 7.16
N LEU A 7 -12.24 1.46 6.83
CA LEU A 7 -12.70 1.57 5.43
C LEU A 7 -12.30 2.92 4.84
N ASP A 8 -12.39 3.99 5.63
CA ASP A 8 -11.95 5.33 5.24
C ASP A 8 -10.42 5.37 5.01
N GLU A 9 -9.63 4.73 5.89
CA GLU A 9 -8.18 4.65 5.73
C GLU A 9 -7.78 3.85 4.48
N ARG A 10 -8.40 2.69 4.25
CA ARG A 10 -8.12 1.86 3.06
C ARG A 10 -8.44 2.62 1.77
N THR A 11 -9.60 3.25 1.73
CA THR A 11 -10.05 4.07 0.58
C THR A 11 -9.09 5.23 0.34
N HIS A 12 -8.63 5.89 1.40
CA HIS A 12 -7.63 6.95 1.30
C HIS A 12 -6.34 6.47 0.61
N TYR A 13 -5.79 5.32 1.02
CA TYR A 13 -4.58 4.80 0.40
C TYR A 13 -4.78 4.29 -1.03
N ILE A 14 -5.94 3.72 -1.37
CA ILE A 14 -6.28 3.35 -2.76
C ILE A 14 -6.23 4.60 -3.65
N ASN A 15 -6.85 5.69 -3.20
CA ASN A 15 -6.85 6.96 -3.94
C ASN A 15 -5.44 7.54 -4.11
N LEU A 16 -4.61 7.50 -3.07
CA LEU A 16 -3.22 7.92 -3.16
C LEU A 16 -2.42 7.03 -4.11
N TYR A 17 -2.61 5.72 -4.03
CA TYR A 17 -1.95 4.75 -4.89
C TYR A 17 -2.27 5.01 -6.36
N GLU A 18 -3.55 5.14 -6.74
CA GLU A 18 -3.94 5.39 -8.12
C GLU A 18 -3.32 6.67 -8.69
N LYS A 19 -3.26 7.74 -7.89
CA LYS A 19 -2.65 9.01 -8.28
C LYS A 19 -1.12 8.96 -8.38
N LEU A 20 -0.46 8.24 -7.48
CA LEU A 20 0.98 8.37 -7.23
C LEU A 20 1.79 7.11 -7.54
N LYS A 21 1.17 6.00 -7.98
CA LYS A 21 1.84 4.72 -8.24
C LYS A 21 3.02 4.79 -9.21
N ASN A 22 3.05 5.78 -10.10
CA ASN A 22 4.13 5.97 -11.06
C ASN A 22 5.40 6.58 -10.45
N PHE A 23 5.34 7.07 -9.21
CA PHE A 23 6.49 7.58 -8.45
C PHE A 23 7.06 6.56 -7.46
N LEU A 24 6.49 5.34 -7.43
CA LEU A 24 6.94 4.24 -6.60
C LEU A 24 7.97 3.38 -7.35
N SER A 25 8.84 2.69 -6.61
CA SER A 25 9.64 1.63 -7.21
C SER A 25 8.75 0.47 -7.65
N GLN A 26 9.23 -0.36 -8.60
CA GLN A 26 8.47 -1.52 -9.08
C GLN A 26 8.03 -2.45 -7.93
N ALA A 27 8.92 -2.73 -6.98
CA ALA A 27 8.62 -3.57 -5.82
C ALA A 27 7.54 -2.95 -4.91
N GLN A 28 7.61 -1.65 -4.65
CA GLN A 28 6.58 -0.95 -3.88
C GLN A 28 5.24 -0.95 -4.63
N LYS A 29 5.26 -0.66 -5.93
CA LYS A 29 4.07 -0.63 -6.77
C LYS A 29 3.35 -1.98 -6.79
N GLN A 30 4.10 -3.07 -6.90
CA GLN A 30 3.57 -4.44 -6.92
C GLN A 30 2.97 -4.84 -5.56
N ILE A 31 3.69 -4.62 -4.45
CA ILE A 31 3.18 -4.98 -3.13
C ILE A 31 1.94 -4.18 -2.76
N LEU A 32 1.93 -2.87 -3.04
CA LEU A 32 0.76 -2.02 -2.81
C LEU A 32 -0.41 -2.39 -3.73
N TYR A 33 -0.14 -2.76 -4.99
CA TYR A 33 -1.16 -3.25 -5.92
C TYR A 33 -1.87 -4.49 -5.37
N LEU A 34 -1.09 -5.53 -5.03
CA LEU A 34 -1.64 -6.77 -4.51
C LEU A 34 -2.44 -6.55 -3.23
N TYR A 35 -1.99 -5.64 -2.36
CA TYR A 35 -2.67 -5.36 -1.10
C TYR A 35 -3.93 -4.51 -1.25
N PHE A 36 -3.92 -3.48 -2.10
CA PHE A 36 -5.02 -2.51 -2.18
C PHE A 36 -6.03 -2.78 -3.30
N ILE A 37 -5.59 -3.39 -4.40
CA ILE A 37 -6.40 -3.61 -5.59
C ILE A 37 -6.86 -5.06 -5.68
N GLU A 38 -5.95 -6.02 -5.48
CA GLU A 38 -6.28 -7.45 -5.50
C GLU A 38 -6.80 -7.97 -4.15
N ASP A 39 -6.89 -7.11 -3.14
CA ASP A 39 -7.37 -7.42 -1.79
C ASP A 39 -6.62 -8.58 -1.10
N LEU A 40 -5.38 -8.87 -1.51
CA LEU A 40 -4.58 -9.93 -0.92
C LEU A 40 -4.11 -9.55 0.49
N SER A 41 -4.19 -10.52 1.40
CA SER A 41 -3.59 -10.42 2.72
C SER A 41 -2.05 -10.45 2.65
N ILE A 42 -1.38 -10.01 3.74
CA ILE A 42 0.09 -10.06 3.84
C ILE A 42 0.62 -11.48 3.64
N THR A 43 -0.11 -12.49 4.10
CA THR A 43 0.28 -13.90 3.94
C THR A 43 0.16 -14.35 2.49
N GLU A 44 -0.91 -13.98 1.79
CA GLU A 44 -1.09 -14.31 0.37
C GLU A 44 -0.03 -13.61 -0.48
N ILE A 45 0.26 -12.34 -0.22
CA ILE A 45 1.32 -11.61 -0.92
C ILE A 45 2.71 -12.23 -0.65
N ALA A 46 2.96 -12.66 0.58
CA ALA A 46 4.22 -13.33 0.94
C ALA A 46 4.40 -14.62 0.14
N ASN A 47 3.33 -15.41 0.00
CA ASN A 47 3.36 -16.63 -0.80
C ASN A 47 3.53 -16.31 -2.30
N GLU A 48 2.73 -15.37 -2.84
CA GLU A 48 2.75 -14.97 -4.25
C GLU A 48 4.11 -14.44 -4.69
N LEU A 49 4.78 -13.66 -3.84
CA LEU A 49 6.07 -13.04 -4.14
C LEU A 49 7.27 -13.84 -3.64
N ALA A 50 7.07 -15.02 -3.05
CA ALA A 50 8.10 -15.80 -2.36
C ALA A 50 8.92 -14.97 -1.35
N LEU A 51 8.24 -14.12 -0.59
CA LEU A 51 8.80 -13.25 0.45
C LEU A 51 8.40 -13.73 1.84
N THR A 52 9.08 -13.25 2.88
CA THR A 52 8.62 -13.43 4.25
C THR A 52 7.47 -12.47 4.56
N ARG A 53 6.56 -12.86 5.47
CA ARG A 53 5.50 -11.98 5.98
C ARG A 53 6.05 -10.65 6.52
N SER A 54 7.19 -10.70 7.21
CA SER A 54 7.87 -9.51 7.73
C SER A 54 8.36 -8.59 6.62
N ALA A 55 8.94 -9.15 5.55
CA ALA A 55 9.39 -8.37 4.40
C ALA A 55 8.21 -7.68 3.69
N VAL A 56 7.08 -8.39 3.53
CA VAL A 56 5.86 -7.80 2.96
C VAL A 56 5.30 -6.70 3.87
N PHE A 57 5.21 -6.95 5.19
CA PHE A 57 4.74 -5.96 6.16
C PHE A 57 5.58 -4.67 6.12
N ASP A 58 6.92 -4.81 6.14
CA ASP A 58 7.83 -3.67 6.08
C ASP A 58 7.73 -2.92 4.76
N ALA A 59 7.62 -3.63 3.64
CA ALA A 59 7.46 -3.05 2.33
C ALA A 59 6.12 -2.30 2.20
N LEU A 60 5.03 -2.86 2.72
CA LEU A 60 3.72 -2.23 2.77
C LEU A 60 3.77 -0.95 3.60
N LYS A 61 4.37 -0.99 4.79
CA LYS A 61 4.54 0.17 5.67
C LYS A 61 5.36 1.28 5.00
N LYS A 62 6.48 0.93 4.36
CA LYS A 62 7.33 1.87 3.61
C LYS A 62 6.61 2.45 2.39
N GLY A 63 5.84 1.63 1.67
CA GLY A 63 5.03 2.05 0.52
C GLY A 63 3.95 3.05 0.92
N LYS A 64 3.18 2.76 1.99
CA LYS A 64 2.19 3.68 2.56
C LYS A 64 2.82 5.02 2.96
N LYS A 65 3.93 4.98 3.69
CA LYS A 65 4.68 6.20 4.06
C LYS A 65 5.11 7.00 2.83
N LYS A 66 5.63 6.32 1.80
CA LYS A 66 6.05 6.97 0.55
C LYS A 66 4.89 7.68 -0.16
N LEU A 67 3.70 7.08 -0.19
CA LEU A 67 2.50 7.71 -0.75
C LEU A 67 2.12 8.99 0.01
N LEU A 68 2.16 8.96 1.34
CA LEU A 68 1.90 10.14 2.18
C LEU A 68 2.95 11.24 1.94
N ASP A 69 4.24 10.87 1.92
CA ASP A 69 5.33 11.81 1.68
C ASP A 69 5.23 12.46 0.29
N LEU A 70 4.82 11.69 -0.73
CA LEU A 70 4.58 12.20 -2.07
C LEU A 70 3.37 13.13 -2.12
N ASN A 71 2.26 12.78 -1.45
CA ASN A 71 1.07 13.64 -1.38
C ASN A 71 1.38 14.98 -0.71
N ALA A 72 2.07 14.95 0.43
CA ALA A 72 2.48 16.15 1.16
C ALA A 72 3.38 17.08 0.32
N LYS A 73 4.29 16.50 -0.48
CA LYS A 73 5.17 17.27 -1.36
C LYS A 73 4.45 17.93 -2.53
N LEU A 74 3.35 17.33 -3.00
CA LEU A 74 2.55 17.84 -4.10
C LEU A 74 1.53 18.90 -3.64
N GLY A 75 1.44 19.18 -2.34
CA GLY A 75 0.65 20.28 -1.79
C GLY A 75 -0.87 20.10 -1.87
N ASN A 76 -1.35 18.85 -1.95
CA ASN A 76 -2.79 18.52 -1.92
C ASN A 76 -3.23 18.06 -0.53
#